data_AF-A0A381FDU2-F1
#
_entry.id   AF-A0A381FDU2-F1
#
_cell.length_a   1.000
_cell.length_b   1.000
_cell.length_c   1.000
_cell.angle_alpha   90.00
_cell.angle_beta   90.00
_cell.angle_gamma   90.00
#
_symmetry.space_group_name_H-M   'P 1'
#
loop_
_entity.id
_entity.type
_entity.pdbx_description
1 polymer ?
#
loop_
_entity_poly.entity_id
_entity_poly.type
_entity_poly.pdbx_seq_one_letter_code
_entity_poly.pdbx_strand_id
1 'polypeptide(L)' 'MQKRSSSFTIIGLLFVGIAMTLVEDNIYLRYGFLVLGTAFLFYSIFTMIRKK' A
#
# COMPACT_ATOMS: atom_id res chain seq x y z
N MET A 1 17.26 -3.85 -17.41
CA MET A 1 15.87 -3.66 -16.95
C MET A 1 15.87 -2.86 -15.65
N GLN A 2 15.67 -1.54 -15.70
CA GLN A 2 15.49 -0.73 -14.49
C GLN A 2 14.18 -1.15 -13.83
N LYS A 3 14.26 -1.69 -12.60
CA LYS A 3 13.10 -1.94 -11.74
C LYS A 3 12.53 -0.57 -11.33
N ARG A 4 11.76 0.06 -12.21
CA ARG A 4 11.00 1.27 -11.86
C ARG A 4 10.02 0.83 -10.77
N SER A 5 10.22 1.32 -9.55
CA SER A 5 9.25 1.14 -8.48
C SER A 5 7.90 1.64 -9.01
N SER A 6 6.91 0.74 -9.03
CA SER A 6 5.55 1.12 -9.44
C SER A 6 5.04 2.14 -8.44
N SER A 7 4.50 3.27 -8.92
CA SER A 7 3.94 4.32 -8.07
C SER A 7 2.95 3.76 -7.04
N PHE A 8 2.24 2.68 -7.40
CA PHE A 8 1.33 1.95 -6.51
C PHE A 8 2.02 1.26 -5.32
N THR A 9 3.26 0.77 -5.47
CA THR A 9 4.03 0.20 -4.35
C THR A 9 4.38 1.28 -3.33
N ILE A 10 4.79 2.45 -3.81
CA ILE A 10 5.14 3.59 -2.95
C ILE A 10 3.89 4.07 -2.20
N ILE A 11 2.76 4.22 -2.90
CA ILE A 11 1.47 4.58 -2.30
C ILE A 11 1.04 3.54 -1.25
N GLY A 12 1.15 2.24 -1.57
CA GLY A 12 0.81 1.18 -0.63
C GLY A 12 1.64 1.23 0.66
N LEU A 13 2.96 1.47 0.54
CA LEU A 13 3.84 1.62 1.70
C LEU A 13 3.52 2.87 2.53
N LEU A 14 3.15 3.99 1.90
CA LEU A 14 2.74 5.20 2.61
C LEU A 14 1.47 4.96 3.43
N PHE A 15 0.48 4.27 2.87
CA PHE A 15 -0.75 3.91 3.58
C PHE A 15 -0.48 3.01 4.79
N VAL A 16 0.40 2.02 4.64
CA VAL A 16 0.82 1.15 5.76
C VAL A 16 1.59 1.93 6.83
N GLY A 17 2.49 2.84 6.43
CA GLY A 17 3.23 3.70 7.36
C GLY A 17 2.31 4.64 8.16
N ILE A 18 1.35 5.27 7.48
CA ILE A 18 0.34 6.11 8.13
C ILE A 18 -0.51 5.29 9.10
N ALA A 19 -0.93 4.08 8.71
CA ALA A 19 -1.66 3.20 9.61
C ALA A 19 -0.88 2.83 10.88
N MET A 20 0.44 2.66 10.80
CA MET A 20 1.31 2.41 11.95
C MET A 20 1.40 3.61 12.89
N THR A 21 1.29 4.83 12.35
CA THR A 21 1.27 6.05 13.18
C THR A 21 -0.08 6.33 13.84
N LEU A 22 -1.18 5.81 13.27
CA LEU A 22 -2.54 6.01 13.77
C LEU A 22 -2.98 5.03 14.87
N VAL A 23 -2.04 4.33 15.50
CA VAL A 23 -2.31 3.16 16.36
C VAL A 23 -3.22 3.45 17.55
N GLU A 24 -3.25 4.69 18.07
CA GLU A 24 -3.96 5.03 19.31
C GLU A 24 -5.19 5.92 19.11
N ASP A 25 -5.20 6.81 18.12
CA ASP A 25 -6.26 7.85 18.00
C ASP A 25 -7.56 7.36 17.35
N ASN A 26 -7.51 6.45 16.38
CA ASN A 26 -8.71 6.00 15.68
C ASN A 26 -8.56 4.63 15.02
N ILE A 27 -9.14 3.62 15.66
CA ILE A 27 -9.07 2.23 15.22
C ILE A 27 -9.67 2.01 13.82
N TYR A 28 -10.78 2.71 13.51
CA TYR A 28 -11.43 2.60 12.20
C TYR A 28 -10.57 3.20 11.10
N LEU A 29 -9.92 4.33 11.38
CA LEU A 29 -9.05 4.99 10.43
C LEU A 29 -7.80 4.13 10.17
N ARG A 30 -7.18 3.58 11.23
CA ARG A 30 -6.06 2.64 11.12
C ARG A 30 -6.40 1.45 10.23
N TYR A 31 -7.54 0.79 10.46
CA TYR A 31 -7.96 -0.34 9.63
C TYR A 31 -8.29 0.07 8.19
N GLY A 32 -8.89 1.24 7.98
CA GLY A 32 -9.13 1.78 6.64
C GLY A 32 -7.83 2.00 5.86
N PHE A 33 -6.82 2.58 6.49
CA PHE A 33 -5.49 2.76 5.89
C PHE A 33 -4.79 1.43 5.61
N LEU A 34 -4.89 0.44 6.51
CA LEU A 34 -4.33 -0.90 6.27
C LEU A 34 -4.98 -1.59 5.07
N VAL A 35 -6.31 -1.59 4.99
CA VAL A 35 -7.05 -2.22 3.88
C VAL A 35 -6.66 -1.58 2.55
N LEU A 36 -6.63 -0.25 2.48
CA LEU A 36 -6.24 0.47 1.27
C LEU A 36 -4.77 0.24 0.90
N GLY A 37 -3.87 0.29 1.87
CA GLY A 37 -2.44 0.02 1.65
C GLY A 37 -2.20 -1.38 1.10
N THR A 38 -2.83 -2.39 1.71
CA THR A 38 -2.77 -3.78 1.24
C THR A 38 -3.34 -3.92 -0.18
N ALA A 39 -4.47 -3.28 -0.49
CA ALA A 39 -5.05 -3.31 -1.83
C ALA A 39 -4.12 -2.72 -2.91
N PHE A 40 -3.46 -1.59 -2.62
CA PHE A 40 -2.48 -0.99 -3.54
C PHE A 40 -1.25 -1.87 -3.74
N LEU A 41 -0.76 -2.53 -2.70
CA LEU A 41 0.35 -3.48 -2.80
C LEU A 41 -0.04 -4.68 -3.67
N PHE A 42 -1.21 -5.27 -3.46
CA PHE A 42 -1.71 -6.37 -4.30
C PHE A 42 -1.87 -5.95 -5.75
N TYR A 43 -2.44 -4.77 -6.01
CA TYR A 43 -2.57 -4.25 -7.37
C TYR A 43 -1.22 -4.03 -8.04
N SER A 44 -0.24 -3.52 -7.31
CA SER A 44 1.12 -3.35 -7.82
C SER A 44 1.77 -4.69 -8.18
N ILE A 45 1.62 -5.71 -7.34
CA ILE A 45 2.11 -7.06 -7.62
C ILE A 45 1.39 -7.66 -8.84
N PHE A 46 0.06 -7.55 -8.88
CA PHE A 46 -0.76 -8.07 -9.97
C PHE A 46 -0.40 -7.42 -11.31
N THR A 47 -0.21 -6.10 -11.33
CA THR A 47 0.20 -5.38 -12.54
C THR A 47 1.62 -5.72 -12.97
N MET A 48 2.53 -5.98 -12.02
CA MET A 48 3.88 -6.47 -12.33
C MET A 48 3.84 -7.88 -12.95
N ILE A 49 2.97 -8.77 -12.47
CA ILE A 49 2.77 -10.11 -13.02
C ILE A 49 2.15 -10.05 -14.41
N ARG A 50 1.11 -9.22 -14.62
CA ARG A 50 0.42 -9.07 -15.93
C ARG A 50 1.21 -8.35 -17.01
N LYS A 51 2.20 -7.52 -16.65
CA LYS A 51 3.08 -6.83 -17.60
C LYS A 51 4.25 -7.70 -18.08
N LYS A 52 4.36 -8.92 -17.56
CA LYS A 52 5.33 -9.93 -18.01
C LYS A 52 4.65 -10.88 -18.99
#